data_AF-A0A953W5Z0-F1
#
_entry.id   AF-A0A953W5Z0-F1
#
_cell.length_a   1.000
_cell.length_b   1.000
_cell.length_c   1.000
_cell.angle_alpha   90.00
_cell.angle_beta   90.00
_cell.angle_gamma   90.00
#
_symmetry.space_group_name_H-M   'P 1'
#
loop_
_entity.id
_entity.type
_entity.pdbx_description
1 polymer ?
#
loop_
_entity_poly.entity_id
_entity_poly.type
_entity_poly.pdbx_seq_one_letter_code
_entity_poly.pdbx_strand_id
1 'polypeptide(L)'
;DNFAAGMTGGRAFVLDEDGRFEHFVNPESVIWRPLEGDGEELCRELITRHLHETRSVFARQLLDEWPAWRKHMLEILPKETLRLEAERAKTAAAE
;
A
#
# COMPACT_ATOMS: atom_id res chain seq x y z
N ASP A 1 -7.30 1.33 -16.29
CA ASP A 1 -6.94 -0.08 -16.51
C ASP A 1 -5.44 -0.28 -16.42
N ASN A 2 -5.04 -1.46 -15.92
CA ASN A 2 -3.66 -1.96 -15.88
C ASN A 2 -2.72 -1.36 -14.80
N PHE A 3 -3.29 -0.88 -13.69
CA PHE A 3 -2.48 -0.46 -12.53
C PHE A 3 -1.65 -1.65 -12.00
N ALA A 4 -0.38 -1.38 -11.70
CA ALA A 4 0.61 -2.33 -11.22
C ALA A 4 1.01 -3.47 -12.19
N ALA A 5 0.72 -3.34 -13.48
CA ALA A 5 1.26 -4.25 -14.48
C ALA A 5 2.79 -4.13 -14.59
N GLY A 6 3.49 -5.25 -14.43
CA GLY A 6 4.96 -5.27 -14.43
C GLY A 6 5.59 -4.75 -13.14
N MET A 7 4.82 -4.57 -12.06
CA MET A 7 5.38 -4.27 -10.74
C MET A 7 6.17 -5.49 -10.24
N THR A 8 7.50 -5.37 -10.21
CA THR A 8 8.43 -6.44 -9.78
C THR A 8 9.03 -6.20 -8.39
N GLY A 9 8.83 -5.02 -7.80
CA GLY A 9 9.30 -4.72 -6.45
C GLY A 9 8.76 -3.42 -5.87
N GLY A 10 8.83 -3.31 -4.55
CA GLY A 10 8.37 -2.14 -3.78
C GLY A 10 6.99 -2.33 -3.15
N ARG A 11 6.46 -1.23 -2.61
CA ARG A 11 5.11 -1.15 -2.03
C ARG A 11 4.40 0.06 -2.63
N ALA A 12 3.10 -0.04 -2.84
CA ALA A 12 2.29 1.12 -3.19
C ALA A 12 1.09 1.23 -2.23
N PHE A 13 0.60 2.45 -2.06
CA PHE A 13 -0.59 2.74 -1.27
C PHE A 13 -1.61 3.44 -2.16
N VAL A 14 -2.85 2.97 -2.14
CA VAL A 14 -3.93 3.50 -2.96
C VAL A 14 -5.11 3.84 -2.08
N LEU A 15 -5.63 5.05 -2.23
CA LEU A 15 -6.92 5.44 -1.67
C LEU A 15 -8.02 5.02 -2.63
N ASP A 16 -8.88 4.10 -2.19
CA ASP A 16 -10.03 3.58 -2.93
C ASP A 16 -11.34 3.94 -2.22
N GLU A 17 -11.80 5.17 -2.44
CA GLU A 17 -13.00 5.71 -1.79
C GLU A 17 -14.27 4.96 -2.23
N ASP A 18 -14.32 4.55 -3.50
CA ASP A 18 -15.50 3.94 -4.13
C ASP A 18 -15.48 2.41 -4.11
N GLY A 19 -14.42 1.77 -3.61
CA GLY A 19 -14.30 0.30 -3.66
C GLY A 19 -14.13 -0.24 -5.09
N ARG A 20 -13.57 0.54 -6.01
CA ARG A 20 -13.49 0.18 -7.44
C ARG A 20 -12.10 -0.24 -7.87
N PHE A 21 -11.11 -0.22 -6.97
CA PHE A 21 -9.72 -0.50 -7.30
C PHE A 21 -9.53 -1.86 -8.00
N GLU A 22 -10.30 -2.87 -7.61
CA GLU A 22 -10.27 -4.22 -8.22
C GLU A 22 -10.50 -4.22 -9.74
N HIS A 23 -11.23 -3.23 -10.27
CA HIS A 23 -11.52 -3.11 -11.70
C HIS A 23 -10.33 -2.50 -12.47
N PHE A 24 -9.40 -1.86 -11.79
CA PHE A 24 -8.31 -1.11 -12.41
C PHE A 24 -6.94 -1.76 -12.23
N VAL A 25 -6.80 -2.71 -11.31
CA VAL A 25 -5.55 -3.41 -10.99
C VAL A 25 -5.36 -4.66 -11.84
N ASN A 26 -4.10 -5.02 -12.11
CA ASN A 26 -3.77 -6.32 -12.68
C ASN A 26 -3.57 -7.37 -11.56
N PRO A 27 -4.56 -8.26 -11.29
CA PRO A 27 -4.46 -9.25 -10.21
C PRO A 27 -3.43 -10.35 -10.49
N GLU A 28 -2.88 -10.45 -11.70
CA GLU A 28 -1.85 -11.45 -12.00
C GLU A 28 -0.50 -11.08 -11.35
N SER A 29 -0.12 -9.80 -11.36
CA SER A 29 1.19 -9.32 -10.89
C SER A 29 1.22 -8.95 -9.40
N VAL A 30 0.11 -8.45 -8.87
CA VAL A 30 0.06 -7.92 -7.49
C VAL A 30 -1.03 -8.54 -6.65
N ILE A 31 -0.91 -8.36 -5.34
CA ILE A 31 -2.01 -8.47 -4.40
C ILE A 31 -2.27 -7.10 -3.78
N TRP A 32 -3.45 -6.95 -3.19
CA TRP A 32 -3.78 -5.79 -2.36
C TRP A 32 -4.42 -6.25 -1.07
N ARG A 33 -4.18 -5.50 0.01
CA ARG A 33 -4.74 -5.77 1.33
C ARG A 33 -5.06 -4.46 2.07
N PRO A 34 -5.92 -4.49 3.10
CA PRO A 34 -6.11 -3.34 3.98
C PRO A 34 -4.78 -2.91 4.63
N LEU A 35 -4.68 -1.63 5.00
CA LEU A 35 -3.55 -1.13 5.78
C LEU A 35 -3.52 -1.77 7.17
N GLU A 36 -2.39 -2.41 7.50
CA GLU A 36 -2.14 -3.01 8.81
C GLU A 36 -0.64 -2.91 9.18
N GLY A 37 -0.35 -2.82 10.49
CA GLY A 37 1.01 -2.83 11.04
C GLY A 37 1.95 -1.82 10.37
N ASP A 38 3.14 -2.28 9.98
CA ASP A 38 4.18 -1.47 9.32
C ASP A 38 3.70 -0.76 8.05
N GLY A 39 2.79 -1.38 7.29
CA GLY A 39 2.23 -0.77 6.08
C GLY A 39 1.41 0.48 6.39
N GLU A 40 0.64 0.46 7.48
CA GLU A 40 -0.12 1.64 7.92
C GLU A 40 0.80 2.77 8.38
N GLU A 41 1.82 2.45 9.17
CA GLU A 41 2.79 3.42 9.69
C GLU A 41 3.55 4.11 8.54
N LEU A 42 4.06 3.33 7.58
CA LEU A 42 4.75 3.88 6.42
C LEU A 42 3.80 4.75 5.57
N CYS A 43 2.59 4.29 5.30
CA CYS A 43 1.61 5.07 4.51
C CYS A 43 1.36 6.44 5.15
N ARG A 44 1.14 6.46 6.48
CA ARG A 44 0.89 7.69 7.23
C ARG A 44 2.11 8.61 7.23
N GLU A 45 3.32 8.07 7.35
CA GLU A 45 4.56 8.84 7.25
C GLU A 45 4.67 9.53 5.88
N LEU A 46 4.45 8.80 4.79
CA LEU A 46 4.52 9.32 3.43
C LEU A 46 3.50 10.44 3.19
N ILE A 47 2.28 10.29 3.68
CA ILE A 47 1.23 11.32 3.58
C ILE A 47 1.62 12.56 4.42
N THR A 48 2.19 12.35 5.61
CA THR A 48 2.69 13.43 6.47
C THR A 48 3.80 14.23 5.78
N ARG A 49 4.76 13.53 5.16
CA ARG A 49 5.80 14.16 4.35
C ARG A 49 5.19 14.92 3.17
N HIS A 50 4.25 14.32 2.44
CA HIS A 50 3.57 14.98 1.34
C HIS A 50 2.86 16.26 1.78
N LEU A 51 2.16 16.24 2.91
CA LEU A 51 1.55 17.43 3.51
C LEU A 51 2.60 18.51 3.79
N HIS A 52 3.73 18.16 4.37
CA HIS A 52 4.80 19.13 4.67
C HIS A 52 5.34 19.79 3.40
N GLU A 53 5.61 19.00 2.38
CA GLU A 53 6.24 19.47 1.13
C GLU A 53 5.27 20.25 0.24
N THR A 54 3.99 19.88 0.23
CA THR A 54 3.01 20.44 -0.73
C THR A 54 1.97 21.35 -0.09
N ARG A 55 1.83 21.31 1.24
CA ARG A 55 0.74 21.95 2.00
C ARG A 55 -0.65 21.52 1.52
N SER A 56 -0.77 20.29 1.00
CA SER A 56 -2.03 19.74 0.51
C SER A 56 -3.11 19.73 1.61
N VAL A 57 -4.21 20.45 1.37
CA VAL A 57 -5.38 20.48 2.28
C VAL A 57 -5.99 19.09 2.40
N PHE A 58 -6.03 18.33 1.31
CA PHE A 58 -6.55 16.97 1.32
C PHE A 58 -5.68 16.03 2.16
N ALA A 59 -4.35 16.14 2.05
CA ALA A 59 -3.44 15.35 2.88
C ALA A 59 -3.59 15.69 4.37
N ARG A 60 -3.88 16.95 4.71
CA ARG A 60 -4.21 17.36 6.07
C ARG A 60 -5.49 16.69 6.56
N GLN A 61 -6.56 16.74 5.77
CA GLN A 61 -7.83 16.09 6.09
C GLN A 61 -7.69 14.57 6.26
N LEU A 62 -6.93 13.92 5.37
CA LEU A 62 -6.62 12.49 5.49
C LEU A 62 -5.98 12.15 6.84
N LEU A 63 -5.02 12.97 7.30
CA LEU A 63 -4.33 12.75 8.57
C LEU A 63 -5.18 13.11 9.79
N ASP A 64 -5.99 14.16 9.70
CA ASP A 64 -6.89 14.59 10.79
C ASP A 64 -7.99 13.54 11.06
N GLU A 65 -8.53 12.91 10.00
CA GLU A 65 -9.56 11.86 10.11
C GLU A 65 -9.03 10.45 9.77
N TRP A 66 -7.76 10.19 10.10
CA TRP A 66 -7.06 8.96 9.74
C TRP A 66 -7.84 7.64 10.02
N PRO A 67 -8.49 7.45 11.19
CA PRO A 67 -9.20 6.20 11.48
C PRO A 67 -10.36 5.89 10.52
N ALA A 68 -10.95 6.93 9.91
CA ALA A 68 -11.98 6.77 8.88
C ALA A 68 -11.33 6.45 7.53
N TRP A 69 -10.34 7.26 7.13
CA TRP A 69 -9.70 7.17 5.83
C TRP A 69 -8.87 5.90 5.63
N ARG A 70 -8.20 5.38 6.68
CA ARG A 70 -7.39 4.16 6.59
C ARG A 70 -8.19 2.94 6.12
N LYS A 71 -9.51 2.92 6.32
CA LYS A 71 -10.41 1.84 5.87
C LYS A 71 -10.57 1.79 4.36
N HIS A 72 -10.33 2.92 3.69
CA HIS A 72 -10.37 3.05 2.24
C HIS A 72 -8.98 2.96 1.61
N MET A 73 -7.93 2.76 2.41
CA MET A 73 -6.57 2.63 1.93
C MET A 73 -6.19 1.16 1.72
N LEU A 74 -5.56 0.90 0.59
CA LEU A 74 -5.06 -0.41 0.19
C LEU A 74 -3.54 -0.36 0.08
N GLU A 75 -2.87 -1.33 0.72
CA GLU A 75 -1.47 -1.63 0.47
C GLU A 75 -1.38 -2.62 -0.69
N ILE A 76 -0.60 -2.25 -1.71
CA ILE A 76 -0.38 -3.03 -2.92
C ILE A 76 1.03 -3.59 -2.88
N LEU A 77 1.12 -4.91 -3.01
CA LEU A 77 2.38 -5.64 -2.95
C LEU A 77 2.55 -6.51 -4.20
N PRO A 78 3.72 -6.51 -4.83
CA PRO A 78 4.03 -7.45 -5.89
C PRO A 78 4.12 -8.86 -5.33
N LYS A 79 3.51 -9.83 -6.02
CA LYS A 79 3.56 -11.25 -5.62
C LYS A 79 4.98 -11.77 -5.51
N GLU A 80 5.86 -11.26 -6.36
CA GLU A 80 7.27 -11.61 -6.37
C GLU A 80 7.97 -11.25 -5.06
N THR A 81 7.67 -10.08 -4.47
CA THR A 81 8.23 -9.66 -3.18
C THR A 81 7.79 -10.59 -2.05
N LEU A 82 6.51 -10.95 -1.98
CA LEU A 82 6.02 -11.89 -0.96
C LEU A 82 6.68 -13.27 -1.07
N ARG A 83 6.91 -13.73 -2.31
CA ARG A 83 7.62 -14.99 -2.56
C ARG A 83 9.04 -14.94 -2.02
N LEU A 84 9.77 -13.85 -2.28
CA LEU A 84 11.14 -13.66 -1.80
C LEU A 84 11.21 -13.54 -0.27
N GLU A 85 10.27 -12.84 0.35
CA GLU A 85 10.17 -12.72 1.81
C GLU A 85 9.88 -14.07 2.47
N ALA A 86 8.96 -14.85 1.91
CA ALA A 86 8.64 -16.19 2.41
C ALA A 86 9.84 -17.16 2.26
N GLU A 87 10.57 -17.10 1.14
CA GLU A 87 11.79 -17.90 0.94
C GLU A 87 12.86 -17.52 1.97
N ARG A 88 13.11 -16.22 2.18
CA ARG A 88 14.07 -15.73 3.18
C ARG A 88 13.70 -16.15 4.60
N ALA A 89 12.42 -16.09 4.97
CA ALA A 89 11.95 -16.50 6.28
C ALA A 89 12.14 -18.01 6.51
N LYS A 90 11.96 -18.85 5.47
CA LYS A 90 12.22 -20.29 5.55
C LYS A 90 13.71 -20.61 5.72
N THR A 91 14.59 -19.91 4.99
CA THR A 91 16.04 -20.11 5.11
C THR A 91 16.54 -19.69 6.50
N ALA A 92 16.09 -18.54 7.01
CA ALA A 92 16.48 -18.04 8.33
C ALA A 92 15.94 -18.87 9.50
N ALA A 93 14.86 -19.65 9.31
CA ALA A 93 14.33 -20.55 10.32
C ALA A 93 14.93 -21.97 10.26
N ALA A 94 15.69 -22.28 9.20
CA ALA A 94 16.37 -23.55 9.02
C ALA A 94 17.86 -23.51 9.44
N GLU A 95 18.39 -22.32 9.73
CA GLU A 95 19.68 -22.08 10.40
C GLU A 95 19.50 -21.91 11.91
#